data_AF-A0AA97KCA6-F1
#
_entry.id   AF-A0AA97KCA6-F1
#
_cell.length_a   1.000
_cell.length_b   1.000
_cell.length_c   1.000
_cell.angle_alpha   90.00
_cell.angle_beta   90.00
_cell.angle_gamma   90.00
#
_symmetry.space_group_name_H-M   'P 1'
#
loop_
_entity.id
_entity.type
_entity.pdbx_description
1 polymer ?
#
loop_
_entity_poly.entity_id
_entity_poly.type
_entity_poly.pdbx_seq_one_letter_code
_entity_poly.pdbx_strand_id
1 'polypeptide(L)'
;MQNGCSHSGGATAAEAKWMKLLVTCLFLIGLSVIVVQKAVASEECIFEKLDGEDAKFCRGDLEVLYPELGDVGCMYIPRCNQYRKRISKEWNSPNVRYQKADRNKHYVLIMVDPDAPSRANPKYRYWRHWLVTNIRGTDLKTGKVQGHVLTDYIRPTPPSHSGYHRYQFQIYEQLEYEAISLSTEEEASSGSWDMESFVDQFQLGAPVASTHFLTEHY
;
A
#
# COMPACT_ATOMS: atom_id res chain seq x y z
N MET A 1 -66.61 21.85 79.56
CA MET A 1 -67.58 20.91 80.17
C MET A 1 -67.78 19.73 79.23
N GLN A 2 -68.43 18.66 79.69
CA GLN A 2 -68.39 17.30 79.10
C GLN A 2 -69.06 17.17 77.72
N ASN A 3 -68.83 15.99 77.12
CA ASN A 3 -69.58 15.24 76.08
C ASN A 3 -68.74 14.98 74.81
N GLY A 4 -68.60 13.76 74.27
CA GLY A 4 -69.03 12.43 74.74
C GLY A 4 -69.56 11.55 73.58
N CYS A 5 -69.06 10.30 73.43
CA CYS A 5 -69.55 9.26 72.49
C CYS A 5 -69.45 9.65 70.98
N SER A 6 -69.60 8.84 69.92
CA SER A 6 -69.50 7.39 69.59
C SER A 6 -69.59 7.27 68.03
N HIS A 7 -69.32 6.17 67.29
CA HIS A 7 -69.01 4.77 67.63
C HIS A 7 -68.25 4.06 66.48
N SER A 8 -67.47 3.01 66.81
CA SER A 8 -67.27 1.71 66.11
C SER A 8 -67.04 1.56 64.59
N GLY A 9 -66.11 0.66 64.25
CA GLY A 9 -65.96 0.01 62.93
C GLY A 9 -64.79 0.57 62.12
N GLY A 10 -63.88 -0.23 61.56
CA GLY A 10 -63.69 -1.68 61.66
C GLY A 10 -62.46 -2.04 60.80
N ALA A 11 -61.53 -2.83 61.32
CA ALA A 11 -60.28 -3.11 60.62
C ALA A 11 -60.42 -4.27 59.64
N THR A 12 -60.04 -4.06 58.38
CA THR A 12 -59.58 -5.13 57.48
C THR A 12 -58.24 -4.73 56.88
N ALA A 13 -57.27 -5.63 56.97
CA ALA A 13 -55.89 -5.35 56.60
C ALA A 13 -55.67 -5.65 55.10
N ALA A 14 -55.35 -4.62 54.32
CA ALA A 14 -54.56 -4.71 53.09
C ALA A 14 -54.17 -3.30 52.64
N GLU A 15 -52.93 -2.88 52.90
CA GLU A 15 -51.95 -2.59 51.86
C GLU A 15 -50.68 -1.97 52.46
N ALA A 16 -49.53 -2.33 51.89
CA ALA A 16 -48.25 -2.16 52.54
C ALA A 16 -47.59 -0.81 52.22
N LYS A 17 -47.33 -0.05 53.28
CA LYS A 17 -45.96 0.38 53.59
C LYS A 17 -45.26 1.23 52.51
N TRP A 18 -45.83 2.38 52.17
CA TRP A 18 -45.13 3.42 51.44
C TRP A 18 -44.41 4.39 52.38
N MET A 19 -43.15 4.68 52.03
CA MET A 19 -42.29 5.73 52.57
C MET A 19 -41.69 5.55 53.99
N LYS A 20 -40.36 5.70 54.05
CA LYS A 20 -39.49 5.97 55.22
C LYS A 20 -39.00 4.79 56.08
N LEU A 21 -38.04 4.03 55.52
CA LEU A 21 -36.77 3.71 56.21
C LEU A 21 -35.65 3.85 55.15
N LEU A 22 -34.77 4.83 55.29
CA LEU A 22 -33.40 4.66 55.80
C LEU A 22 -32.56 3.77 54.87
N VAL A 23 -31.80 4.36 53.93
CA VAL A 23 -30.39 4.79 54.17
C VAL A 23 -29.51 3.64 54.69
N THR A 24 -29.47 2.52 53.96
CA THR A 24 -28.35 1.55 53.95
C THR A 24 -28.31 0.79 52.62
N CYS A 25 -27.77 1.42 51.58
CA CYS A 25 -27.13 0.78 50.42
C CYS A 25 -26.33 1.82 49.62
N LEU A 26 -25.39 2.48 50.32
CA LEU A 26 -24.12 2.79 49.68
C LEU A 26 -23.42 1.46 49.38
N PHE A 27 -22.58 1.43 48.34
CA PHE A 27 -22.12 0.25 47.59
C PHE A 27 -23.16 -0.30 46.58
N LEU A 28 -22.69 -0.44 45.32
CA LEU A 28 -23.38 -0.93 44.10
C LEU A 28 -24.00 0.09 43.11
N ILE A 29 -23.83 1.41 43.29
CA ILE A 29 -23.89 2.36 42.14
C ILE A 29 -22.46 2.68 41.71
N GLY A 30 -21.77 1.67 41.18
CA GLY A 30 -20.35 1.78 40.87
C GLY A 30 -19.81 0.60 40.08
N LEU A 31 -20.51 0.20 39.00
CA LEU A 31 -20.02 -0.72 37.96
C LEU A 31 -21.02 -0.81 36.77
N SER A 32 -21.35 0.32 36.14
CA SER A 32 -22.06 0.32 34.84
C SER A 32 -21.76 1.53 33.95
N VAL A 33 -20.58 2.15 34.09
CA VAL A 33 -19.93 2.72 32.90
C VAL A 33 -19.34 1.54 32.14
N ILE A 34 -20.19 0.84 31.40
CA ILE A 34 -19.71 -0.01 30.31
C ILE A 34 -19.17 0.97 29.27
N VAL A 35 -17.89 1.32 29.41
CA VAL A 35 -17.13 1.85 28.30
C VAL A 35 -17.14 0.73 27.28
N VAL A 36 -18.06 0.82 26.30
CA VAL A 36 -17.93 0.05 25.08
C VAL A 36 -16.72 0.66 24.37
N GLN A 37 -15.54 0.23 24.82
CA GLN A 37 -14.36 0.14 23.98
C GLN A 37 -14.78 -0.77 22.83
N LYS A 38 -15.36 -0.14 21.80
CA LYS A 38 -15.22 -0.65 20.46
C LYS A 38 -13.72 -0.79 20.31
N ALA A 39 -13.24 -2.03 20.36
CA ALA A 39 -11.96 -2.37 19.82
C ALA A 39 -12.06 -1.97 18.34
N VAL A 40 -11.64 -0.74 18.05
CA VAL A 40 -11.04 -0.45 16.75
C VAL A 40 -9.81 -1.33 16.77
N ALA A 41 -9.98 -2.54 16.24
CA ALA A 41 -8.86 -3.34 15.84
C ALA A 41 -8.15 -2.52 14.77
N SER A 42 -7.18 -1.72 15.20
CA SER A 42 -6.07 -1.38 14.33
C SER A 42 -5.44 -2.73 14.00
N GLU A 43 -5.80 -3.29 12.84
CA GLU A 43 -5.07 -4.41 12.27
C GLU A 43 -3.60 -3.99 12.27
N GLU A 44 -2.79 -4.62 13.11
CA GLU A 44 -1.36 -4.36 13.15
C GLU A 44 -0.83 -4.57 11.75
N CYS A 45 -0.17 -3.55 11.20
CA CYS A 45 0.20 -3.61 9.80
C CYS A 45 1.36 -4.58 9.62
N ILE A 46 1.08 -5.75 9.05
CA ILE A 46 2.09 -6.78 8.79
C ILE A 46 2.86 -6.39 7.52
N PHE A 47 4.15 -6.10 7.70
CA PHE A 47 5.11 -5.81 6.63
C PHE A 47 5.91 -7.08 6.31
N GLU A 48 5.46 -7.81 5.30
CA GLU A 48 6.07 -9.07 4.88
C GLU A 48 7.09 -8.82 3.76
N LYS A 49 8.36 -9.18 4.01
CA LYS A 49 9.42 -9.17 3.00
C LYS A 49 9.29 -10.39 2.07
N LEU A 50 9.73 -10.25 0.83
CA LEU A 50 9.73 -11.35 -0.13
C LEU A 50 10.80 -12.39 0.24
N ASP A 51 10.57 -13.64 -0.17
CA ASP A 51 11.50 -14.75 -0.03
C ASP A 51 11.73 -15.47 -1.39
N GLY A 52 12.40 -16.63 -1.34
CA GLY A 52 12.52 -17.54 -2.48
C GLY A 52 13.14 -16.92 -3.74
N GLU A 53 12.52 -17.17 -4.89
CA GLU A 53 12.98 -16.65 -6.19
C GLU A 53 12.67 -15.16 -6.39
N ASP A 54 11.58 -14.66 -5.79
CA ASP A 54 11.22 -13.24 -5.94
C ASP A 54 12.22 -12.35 -5.19
N ALA A 55 12.62 -12.72 -3.96
CA ALA A 55 13.67 -12.01 -3.22
C ALA A 55 15.01 -11.87 -3.98
N LYS A 56 15.37 -12.83 -4.84
CA LYS A 56 16.61 -12.78 -5.65
C LYS A 56 16.59 -11.67 -6.70
N PHE A 57 15.43 -11.15 -7.07
CA PHE A 57 15.30 -10.01 -7.98
C PHE A 57 15.75 -8.70 -7.33
N CYS A 58 15.71 -8.62 -6.00
CA CYS A 58 16.08 -7.46 -5.21
C CYS A 58 17.61 -7.37 -5.05
N ARG A 59 18.25 -6.39 -5.71
CA ARG A 59 19.72 -6.19 -5.67
C ARG A 59 20.10 -4.73 -5.88
N GLY A 60 21.27 -4.36 -5.35
CA GLY A 60 21.86 -3.03 -5.54
C GLY A 60 21.31 -1.94 -4.60
N ASP A 61 20.46 -2.28 -3.64
CA ASP A 61 19.85 -1.36 -2.67
C ASP A 61 19.03 -0.24 -3.35
N LEU A 62 18.19 -0.64 -4.30
CA LEU A 62 17.22 0.24 -4.96
C LEU A 62 15.98 0.43 -4.06
N GLU A 63 15.73 1.67 -3.66
CA GLU A 63 14.61 2.04 -2.80
C GLU A 63 13.46 2.63 -3.65
N VAL A 64 12.22 2.22 -3.40
CA VAL A 64 11.02 2.71 -4.09
C VAL A 64 10.06 3.27 -3.04
N LEU A 65 10.00 4.59 -2.95
CA LEU A 65 9.41 5.31 -1.83
C LEU A 65 8.03 5.87 -2.20
N TYR A 66 6.96 5.25 -1.69
CA TYR A 66 5.61 5.80 -1.76
C TYR A 66 5.31 6.71 -0.55
N PRO A 67 4.43 7.73 -0.70
CA PRO A 67 3.99 8.56 0.42
C PRO A 67 3.42 7.70 1.55
N GLU A 68 3.71 8.02 2.81
CA GLU A 68 3.19 7.36 4.05
C GLU A 68 3.51 5.86 4.24
N LEU A 69 3.82 5.11 3.19
CA LEU A 69 4.22 3.70 3.22
C LEU A 69 5.75 3.54 3.27
N GLY A 70 6.51 4.50 2.74
CA GLY A 70 7.97 4.44 2.70
C GLY A 70 8.47 3.50 1.61
N ASP A 71 9.59 2.83 1.88
CA ASP A 71 10.23 1.92 0.92
C ASP A 71 9.45 0.61 0.77
N VAL A 72 8.88 0.41 -0.42
CA VAL A 72 8.21 -0.85 -0.79
C VAL A 72 9.16 -1.86 -1.44
N GLY A 73 10.46 -1.57 -1.49
CA GLY A 73 11.47 -2.49 -1.99
C GLY A 73 11.42 -3.87 -1.30
N CYS A 74 11.29 -4.91 -2.13
CA CYS A 74 11.34 -6.31 -1.72
C CYS A 74 10.30 -6.73 -0.68
N MET A 75 9.03 -6.30 -0.84
CA MET A 75 7.92 -6.70 0.05
C MET A 75 6.59 -6.91 -0.67
N TYR A 76 5.67 -7.59 0.03
CA TYR A 76 4.24 -7.56 -0.28
C TYR A 76 3.64 -6.24 0.22
N ILE A 77 2.82 -5.57 -0.59
CA ILE A 77 2.09 -4.39 -0.15
C ILE A 77 1.04 -4.81 0.91
N PRO A 78 1.03 -4.21 2.12
CA PRO A 78 0.12 -4.61 3.18
C PRO A 78 -1.34 -4.32 2.81
N ARG A 79 -2.28 -5.09 3.40
CA ARG A 79 -3.72 -4.80 3.32
C ARG A 79 -4.16 -3.64 4.22
N CYS A 80 -3.41 -3.41 5.29
CA CYS A 80 -3.64 -2.32 6.25
C CYS A 80 -3.67 -0.94 5.56
N ASN A 81 -4.28 0.06 6.20
CA ASN A 81 -4.27 1.47 5.78
C ASN A 81 -4.68 1.72 4.31
N GLN A 82 -5.41 0.77 3.71
CA GLN A 82 -5.80 0.74 2.30
C GLN A 82 -4.64 0.80 1.30
N TYR A 83 -3.39 0.51 1.69
CA TYR A 83 -2.19 0.82 0.89
C TYR A 83 -2.24 0.31 -0.57
N ARG A 84 -2.78 -0.89 -0.81
CA ARG A 84 -3.02 -1.44 -2.16
C ARG A 84 -3.90 -0.53 -3.01
N LYS A 85 -5.05 -0.12 -2.46
CA LYS A 85 -5.97 0.83 -3.10
C LYS A 85 -5.30 2.18 -3.36
N ARG A 86 -4.49 2.67 -2.41
CA ARG A 86 -3.82 3.97 -2.52
C ARG A 86 -2.77 3.96 -3.63
N ILE A 87 -1.96 2.91 -3.74
CA ILE A 87 -1.07 2.67 -4.89
C ILE A 87 -1.87 2.60 -6.20
N SER A 88 -3.01 1.89 -6.23
CA SER A 88 -3.82 1.70 -7.44
C SER A 88 -4.68 2.90 -7.86
N LYS A 89 -4.97 3.86 -6.98
CA LYS A 89 -5.98 4.92 -7.23
C LYS A 89 -5.58 6.33 -6.85
N GLU A 90 -4.66 6.53 -5.90
CA GLU A 90 -4.41 7.83 -5.26
C GLU A 90 -2.99 8.34 -5.50
N TRP A 91 -1.98 7.50 -5.23
CA TRP A 91 -0.58 7.92 -5.31
C TRP A 91 -0.08 7.95 -6.75
N ASN A 92 0.69 8.99 -7.07
CA ASN A 92 1.40 9.13 -8.34
C ASN A 92 2.70 8.32 -8.32
N SER A 93 3.65 8.63 -9.20
CA SER A 93 4.95 7.96 -9.23
C SER A 93 5.66 8.02 -7.86
N PRO A 94 6.27 6.92 -7.41
CA PRO A 94 7.11 6.92 -6.22
C PRO A 94 8.43 7.67 -6.50
N ASN A 95 9.11 8.10 -5.45
CA ASN A 95 10.54 8.44 -5.58
C ASN A 95 11.33 7.13 -5.73
N VAL A 96 12.26 7.05 -6.69
CA VAL A 96 13.10 5.87 -6.91
C VAL A 96 14.54 6.27 -6.63
N ARG A 97 15.12 5.77 -5.54
CA ARG A 97 16.42 6.20 -5.03
C ARG A 97 17.47 5.10 -5.19
N TYR A 98 18.55 5.44 -5.89
CA TYR A 98 19.73 4.58 -6.03
C TYR A 98 20.96 5.32 -5.51
N GLN A 99 21.28 5.10 -4.23
CA GLN A 99 22.34 5.85 -3.54
C GLN A 99 23.75 5.58 -4.10
N LYS A 100 23.93 4.50 -4.86
CA LYS A 100 25.22 4.12 -5.48
C LYS A 100 25.41 4.71 -6.89
N ALA A 101 24.44 5.43 -7.45
CA ALA A 101 24.55 6.02 -8.79
C ALA A 101 25.80 6.92 -8.92
N ASP A 102 26.51 6.84 -10.05
CA ASP A 102 27.57 7.78 -10.37
C ASP A 102 26.93 9.14 -10.72
N ARG A 103 27.45 10.22 -10.14
CA ARG A 103 26.91 11.58 -10.32
C ARG A 103 27.14 12.12 -11.72
N ASN A 104 28.11 11.56 -12.45
CA ASN A 104 28.49 11.99 -13.80
C ASN A 104 27.77 11.21 -14.90
N LYS A 105 26.99 10.17 -14.55
CA LYS A 105 26.34 9.29 -15.52
C LYS A 105 24.84 9.51 -15.62
N HIS A 106 24.27 9.03 -16.72
CA HIS A 106 22.84 8.99 -16.97
C HIS A 106 22.33 7.55 -16.82
N TYR A 107 21.04 7.43 -16.53
CA TYR A 107 20.38 6.17 -16.20
C TYR A 107 19.01 6.04 -16.88
N VAL A 108 18.61 4.80 -17.15
CA VAL A 108 17.24 4.44 -17.54
C VAL A 108 16.55 3.78 -16.36
N LEU A 109 15.32 4.21 -16.07
CA LEU A 109 14.38 3.49 -15.21
C LEU A 109 13.37 2.74 -16.08
N ILE A 110 13.28 1.43 -15.88
CA ILE A 110 12.22 0.58 -16.41
C ILE A 110 11.36 0.08 -15.25
N MET A 111 10.05 0.31 -15.33
CA MET A 111 9.05 -0.33 -14.46
C MET A 111 8.14 -1.23 -15.30
N VAL A 112 8.05 -2.52 -14.98
CA VAL A 112 7.23 -3.50 -15.70
C VAL A 112 6.45 -4.43 -14.76
N ASP A 113 5.34 -4.96 -15.26
CA ASP A 113 4.60 -6.10 -14.70
C ASP A 113 4.82 -7.34 -15.61
N PRO A 114 5.54 -8.38 -15.15
CA PRO A 114 5.76 -9.62 -15.88
C PRO A 114 4.58 -10.60 -15.76
N ASP A 115 3.55 -10.25 -15.00
CA ASP A 115 2.45 -11.11 -14.59
C ASP A 115 1.12 -10.68 -15.23
N ALA A 116 1.08 -9.69 -16.13
CA ALA A 116 -0.15 -9.27 -16.80
C ALA A 116 -0.69 -10.36 -17.77
N PRO A 117 -2.00 -10.73 -17.72
CA PRO A 117 -3.06 -10.30 -16.79
C PRO A 117 -3.17 -11.16 -15.51
N SER A 118 -2.45 -12.27 -15.39
CA SER A 118 -2.24 -13.00 -14.12
C SER A 118 -0.91 -13.77 -14.15
N ARG A 119 -0.23 -13.91 -13.00
CA ARG A 119 1.05 -14.66 -12.89
C ARG A 119 0.94 -16.10 -13.39
N ALA A 120 -0.24 -16.70 -13.30
CA ALA A 120 -0.54 -18.06 -13.78
C ALA A 120 -0.72 -18.15 -15.31
N ASN A 121 -1.11 -17.06 -15.97
CA ASN A 121 -1.27 -16.98 -17.43
C ASN A 121 -0.85 -15.59 -17.93
N PRO A 122 0.46 -15.29 -18.00
CA PRO A 122 1.00 -13.94 -18.20
C PRO A 122 1.07 -13.55 -19.69
N LYS A 123 -0.08 -13.60 -20.39
CA LYS A 123 -0.18 -13.38 -21.85
C LYS A 123 0.37 -12.02 -22.32
N TYR A 124 0.32 -10.99 -21.47
CA TYR A 124 0.76 -9.63 -21.80
C TYR A 124 2.13 -9.26 -21.20
N ARG A 125 2.94 -10.26 -20.80
CA ARG A 125 4.33 -10.05 -20.39
C ARG A 125 5.15 -9.44 -21.54
N TYR A 126 5.97 -8.41 -21.31
CA TYR A 126 5.97 -7.51 -20.15
C TYR A 126 4.94 -6.40 -20.35
N TRP A 127 4.27 -5.97 -19.28
CA TRP A 127 3.45 -4.75 -19.33
C TRP A 127 4.26 -3.56 -18.80
N ARG A 128 4.55 -2.59 -19.66
CA ARG A 128 5.34 -1.39 -19.34
C ARG A 128 4.51 -0.41 -18.51
N HIS A 129 4.97 -0.14 -17.29
CA HIS A 129 4.30 0.75 -16.33
C HIS A 129 4.96 2.12 -16.20
N TRP A 130 6.26 2.24 -16.47
CA TRP A 130 7.00 3.51 -16.46
C TRP A 130 8.29 3.32 -17.26
N LEU A 131 8.64 4.26 -18.13
CA LEU A 131 9.92 4.27 -18.83
C LEU A 131 10.46 5.70 -18.88
N VAL A 132 11.60 5.92 -18.23
CA VAL A 132 12.27 7.24 -18.19
C VAL A 132 13.75 7.04 -18.48
N THR A 133 14.26 7.74 -19.49
CA THR A 133 15.65 7.73 -19.92
C THR A 133 16.34 9.03 -19.53
N ASN A 134 17.65 9.13 -19.72
CA ASN A 134 18.46 10.31 -19.47
C ASN A 134 18.35 10.85 -18.02
N ILE A 135 18.12 9.96 -17.04
CA ILE A 135 18.04 10.33 -15.63
C ILE A 135 19.43 10.60 -15.10
N ARG A 136 19.72 11.82 -14.64
CA ARG A 136 21.02 12.14 -14.04
C ARG A 136 21.21 11.38 -12.73
N GLY A 137 22.38 10.77 -12.55
CA GLY A 137 22.71 10.07 -11.31
C GLY A 137 22.68 10.95 -10.05
N THR A 138 22.81 12.28 -10.19
CA THR A 138 22.55 13.24 -9.10
C THR A 138 21.10 13.24 -8.62
N ASP A 139 20.14 13.16 -9.55
CA ASP A 139 18.71 13.22 -9.23
C ASP A 139 18.25 11.86 -8.69
N LEU A 140 18.69 10.77 -9.33
CA LEU A 140 18.44 9.40 -8.89
C LEU A 140 19.01 9.11 -7.49
N LYS A 141 20.15 9.72 -7.11
CA LYS A 141 20.68 9.69 -5.74
C LYS A 141 19.75 10.31 -4.69
N THR A 142 18.91 11.27 -5.10
CA THR A 142 17.94 11.93 -4.21
C THR A 142 16.54 11.32 -4.26
N GLY A 143 16.32 10.31 -5.10
CA GLY A 143 15.01 9.70 -5.34
C GLY A 143 14.21 10.33 -6.48
N LYS A 144 14.73 11.38 -7.12
CA LYS A 144 14.02 12.13 -8.16
C LYS A 144 14.22 11.47 -9.52
N VAL A 145 13.14 10.94 -10.08
CA VAL A 145 13.11 10.44 -11.46
C VAL A 145 12.82 11.62 -12.39
N GLN A 146 13.89 12.31 -12.82
CA GLN A 146 13.83 13.42 -13.77
C GLN A 146 14.70 13.08 -14.98
N GLY A 147 14.10 13.10 -16.17
CA GLY A 147 14.71 12.65 -17.42
C GLY A 147 13.73 12.80 -18.57
N HIS A 148 13.98 12.11 -19.68
CA HIS A 148 13.06 12.04 -20.81
C HIS A 148 12.07 10.89 -20.59
N VAL A 149 10.77 11.22 -20.49
CA VAL A 149 9.72 10.24 -20.23
C VAL A 149 9.20 9.67 -21.55
N LEU A 150 9.40 8.37 -21.76
CA LEU A 150 8.91 7.62 -22.93
C LEU A 150 7.61 6.87 -22.66
N THR A 151 7.31 6.60 -21.39
CA THR A 151 6.01 6.10 -20.94
C THR A 151 5.77 6.65 -19.56
N ASP A 152 4.72 7.45 -19.39
CA ASP A 152 4.31 8.00 -18.09
C ASP A 152 4.04 6.91 -17.05
N TYR A 153 4.09 7.27 -15.77
CA TYR A 153 3.81 6.32 -14.68
C TYR A 153 2.33 5.90 -14.68
N ILE A 154 2.10 4.63 -15.02
CA ILE A 154 0.81 3.95 -14.93
C ILE A 154 0.75 3.23 -13.58
N ARG A 155 -0.23 3.58 -12.74
CA ARG A 155 -0.44 2.94 -11.43
C ARG A 155 -0.63 1.42 -11.55
N PRO A 156 -0.13 0.62 -10.58
CA PRO A 156 -0.49 -0.79 -10.44
C PRO A 156 -2.01 -1.01 -10.40
N THR A 157 -2.54 -1.79 -11.34
CA THR A 157 -3.96 -2.16 -11.38
C THR A 157 -4.14 -3.66 -11.65
N PRO A 158 -3.69 -4.54 -10.72
CA PRO A 158 -3.88 -5.97 -10.85
C PRO A 158 -5.39 -6.31 -10.93
N PRO A 159 -5.84 -7.15 -11.88
CA PRO A 159 -7.24 -7.54 -11.98
C PRO A 159 -7.77 -8.25 -10.72
N SER A 160 -9.10 -8.21 -10.50
CA SER A 160 -9.70 -9.03 -9.45
C SER A 160 -9.46 -10.51 -9.74
N HIS A 161 -9.09 -11.27 -8.71
CA HIS A 161 -8.80 -12.72 -8.77
C HIS A 161 -7.57 -13.13 -9.60
N SER A 162 -6.70 -12.21 -10.05
CA SER A 162 -5.44 -12.58 -10.73
C SER A 162 -4.30 -12.97 -9.77
N GLY A 163 -4.45 -12.67 -8.47
CA GLY A 163 -3.44 -12.87 -7.43
C GLY A 163 -2.42 -11.74 -7.36
N TYR A 164 -1.25 -12.00 -6.78
CA TYR A 164 -0.16 -11.04 -6.70
C TYR A 164 0.55 -10.86 -8.04
N HIS A 165 0.71 -9.61 -8.46
CA HIS A 165 1.54 -9.16 -9.57
C HIS A 165 2.82 -8.52 -9.05
N ARG A 166 3.93 -8.73 -9.76
CA ARG A 166 5.25 -8.19 -9.43
C ARG A 166 5.50 -6.89 -10.17
N TYR A 167 5.62 -5.77 -9.46
CA TYR A 167 5.95 -4.48 -10.06
C TYR A 167 7.45 -4.27 -10.00
N GLN A 168 8.14 -4.64 -11.08
CA GLN A 168 9.60 -4.69 -11.19
C GLN A 168 10.18 -3.35 -11.61
N PHE A 169 11.04 -2.77 -10.78
CA PHE A 169 11.83 -1.57 -11.04
C PHE A 169 13.27 -1.99 -11.33
N GLN A 170 13.82 -1.51 -12.44
CA GLN A 170 15.17 -1.82 -12.90
C GLN A 170 15.87 -0.53 -13.34
N ILE A 171 17.08 -0.31 -12.82
CA ILE A 171 17.94 0.81 -13.20
C ILE A 171 19.06 0.30 -14.08
N TYR A 172 19.21 0.89 -15.27
CA TYR A 172 20.31 0.63 -16.19
C TYR A 172 21.18 1.87 -16.33
N GLU A 173 22.47 1.68 -16.55
CA GLU A 173 23.35 2.78 -16.96
C GLU A 173 23.10 3.10 -18.45
N GLN A 174 23.04 4.39 -18.80
CA GLN A 174 22.84 4.84 -20.17
C GLN A 174 24.14 5.35 -20.78
N LEU A 175 24.42 4.97 -22.03
CA LEU A 175 25.53 5.50 -22.82
C LEU A 175 25.24 6.97 -23.23
N GLU A 176 26.19 7.88 -23.02
CA GLU A 176 25.98 9.34 -23.10
C GLU A 176 25.47 9.88 -24.45
N TYR A 177 25.68 9.13 -25.54
CA TYR A 177 25.36 9.57 -26.90
C TYR A 177 24.19 8.80 -27.54
N GLU A 178 23.54 7.92 -26.78
CA GLU A 178 22.46 7.07 -27.28
C GLU A 178 21.10 7.78 -27.12
N ALA A 179 20.47 8.12 -28.24
CA ALA A 179 19.13 8.71 -28.27
C ALA A 179 18.08 7.61 -28.15
N ILE A 180 17.77 7.22 -26.91
CA ILE A 180 16.76 6.20 -26.61
C ILE A 180 15.35 6.73 -26.88
N SER A 181 14.62 6.05 -27.74
CA SER A 181 13.20 6.29 -28.06
C SER A 181 12.42 4.97 -28.11
N LEU A 182 11.10 5.06 -28.19
CA LEU A 182 10.24 3.93 -28.53
C LEU A 182 9.99 3.89 -30.04
N SER A 183 9.60 2.72 -30.58
CA SER A 183 8.99 2.60 -31.90
C SER A 183 7.51 3.02 -31.87
N THR A 184 6.92 3.28 -33.04
CA THR A 184 5.48 3.59 -33.17
C THR A 184 4.59 2.51 -32.52
N GLU A 185 4.97 1.25 -32.65
CA GLU A 185 4.26 0.09 -32.10
C GLU A 185 4.39 0.03 -30.57
N GLU A 186 5.57 0.34 -30.04
CA GLU A 186 5.80 0.41 -28.60
C GLU A 186 5.11 1.63 -27.96
N GLU A 187 5.06 2.78 -28.63
CA GLU A 187 4.27 3.94 -28.20
C GLU A 187 2.77 3.62 -28.16
N ALA A 188 2.29 2.84 -29.14
CA ALA A 188 0.89 2.43 -29.23
C ALA A 188 0.47 1.34 -28.20
N SER A 189 1.40 0.55 -27.66
CA SER A 189 1.11 -0.52 -26.69
C SER A 189 2.14 -0.65 -25.58
N SER A 190 1.66 -0.60 -24.33
CA SER A 190 2.44 -0.96 -23.14
C SER A 190 2.50 -2.47 -22.88
N GLY A 191 1.52 -3.24 -23.36
CA GLY A 191 1.39 -4.68 -23.10
C GLY A 191 2.08 -5.54 -24.16
N SER A 192 2.54 -6.73 -23.76
CA SER A 192 3.37 -7.62 -24.60
C SER A 192 4.63 -6.94 -25.13
N TRP A 193 5.22 -6.04 -24.33
CA TRP A 193 6.42 -5.31 -24.70
C TRP A 193 7.66 -6.22 -24.65
N ASP A 194 8.44 -6.20 -25.73
CA ASP A 194 9.72 -6.91 -25.82
C ASP A 194 10.83 -6.09 -25.16
N MET A 195 10.81 -6.13 -23.82
CA MET A 195 11.80 -5.46 -22.98
C MET A 195 13.24 -5.95 -23.26
N GLU A 196 13.42 -7.21 -23.65
CA GLU A 196 14.74 -7.79 -23.90
C GLU A 196 15.34 -7.20 -25.19
N SER A 197 14.56 -7.17 -26.28
CA SER A 197 14.97 -6.48 -27.52
C SER A 197 15.24 -4.98 -27.30
N PHE A 198 14.47 -4.29 -26.46
CA PHE A 198 14.74 -2.88 -26.12
C PHE A 198 16.07 -2.69 -25.37
N VAL A 199 16.36 -3.56 -24.39
CA VAL A 199 17.61 -3.53 -23.61
C VAL A 199 18.83 -3.80 -24.50
N ASP A 200 18.71 -4.74 -25.44
CA ASP A 200 19.77 -5.08 -26.38
C ASP A 200 19.96 -4.00 -27.47
N GLN A 201 18.86 -3.46 -28.02
CA GLN A 201 18.88 -2.40 -29.03
C GLN A 201 19.67 -1.17 -28.56
N PHE A 202 19.43 -0.74 -27.32
CA PHE A 202 20.08 0.42 -26.71
C PHE A 202 21.27 0.06 -25.80
N GLN A 203 21.80 -1.16 -25.95
CA GLN A 203 23.04 -1.64 -25.31
C GLN A 203 23.10 -1.43 -23.79
N LEU A 204 21.95 -1.49 -23.11
CA LEU A 204 21.83 -1.18 -21.68
C LEU A 204 22.46 -2.24 -20.76
N GLY A 205 22.69 -3.45 -21.29
CA GLY A 205 23.31 -4.55 -20.57
C GLY A 205 22.50 -5.03 -19.37
N ALA A 206 23.18 -5.42 -18.28
CA ALA A 206 22.52 -5.84 -17.05
C ALA A 206 22.17 -4.64 -16.15
N PRO A 207 20.99 -4.60 -15.49
CA PRO A 207 20.64 -3.49 -14.62
C PRO A 207 21.55 -3.44 -13.38
N VAL A 208 22.02 -2.24 -13.06
CA VAL A 208 22.95 -1.95 -11.94
C VAL A 208 22.26 -2.06 -10.58
N ALA A 209 20.93 -1.93 -10.56
CA ALA A 209 20.09 -2.22 -9.40
C ALA A 209 18.68 -2.61 -9.85
N SER A 210 18.02 -3.46 -9.06
CA SER A 210 16.64 -3.87 -9.29
C SER A 210 15.92 -4.16 -7.98
N THR A 211 14.62 -3.90 -7.95
CA THR A 211 13.74 -4.25 -6.81
C THR A 211 12.33 -4.43 -7.33
N HIS A 212 11.48 -5.09 -6.55
CA HIS A 212 10.05 -5.14 -6.85
C HIS A 212 9.22 -5.18 -5.57
N PHE A 213 7.95 -4.84 -5.72
CA PHE A 213 6.92 -5.14 -4.73
C PHE A 213 5.84 -6.02 -5.34
N LEU A 214 5.15 -6.77 -4.50
CA LEU A 214 4.00 -7.58 -4.92
C LEU A 214 2.72 -6.95 -4.39
N THR A 215 1.76 -6.68 -5.28
CA THR A 215 0.39 -6.33 -4.89
C THR A 215 -0.62 -7.10 -5.70
N GLU A 216 -1.76 -7.36 -5.10
CA GLU A 216 -2.97 -7.91 -5.72
C GLU A 216 -4.08 -6.85 -5.66
N HIS A 217 -5.26 -7.18 -6.18
CA HIS A 217 -6.45 -6.34 -6.05
C HIS A 217 -6.77 -6.03 -4.57
N TYR A 218 -7.30 -4.84 -4.31
CA TYR A 218 -7.62 -4.35 -2.96
C TYR A 218 -9.06 -4.70 -2.51
#